data_AF-R9INQ2-F1
#
_entry.id   AF-R9INQ2-F1
#
_cell.length_a   1.000
_cell.length_b   1.000
_cell.length_c   1.000
_cell.angle_alpha   90.00
_cell.angle_beta   90.00
_cell.angle_gamma   90.00
#
_symmetry.space_group_name_H-M   'P 1'
#
loop_
_entity.id
_entity.type
_entity.pdbx_description
1 polymer ?
#
loop_
_entity_poly.entity_id
_entity_poly.type
_entity_poly.pdbx_seq_one_letter_code
_entity_poly.pdbx_strand_id
1 'polypeptide(L)'
;MKKGILLILMVLLCGCGTPESEKAVLESSQSEKADTAKLQEEETLWAVLDHDENTVGYLAEDDKNVVQIKELIENHCNYVDNRSADNLPIEKEMQLYTEEFRTLLEESGYTESVQDMYKGNQLALEKKQILWCPNTFDEELKYGKITVDAQFLLTKGDEGYLKQHEMSLDTIYIEQRVYYLEKTDGNWKISNINKSALDQYNPT
;
A
#
# COMPACT_ATOMS: atom_id res chain seq x y z
N MET A 1 -9.74 10.29 40.02
CA MET A 1 -8.62 11.01 40.65
C MET A 1 -7.57 11.32 39.60
N LYS A 2 -7.14 12.59 39.52
CA LYS A 2 -5.87 13.16 38.98
C LYS A 2 -5.33 12.57 37.65
N LYS A 3 -5.50 13.24 36.50
CA LYS A 3 -4.65 14.32 35.92
C LYS A 3 -3.15 14.01 35.91
N GLY A 4 -2.54 14.05 34.72
CA GLY A 4 -1.09 14.06 34.52
C GLY A 4 -0.70 14.43 33.09
N ILE A 5 -0.94 15.70 32.71
CA ILE A 5 -0.24 16.36 31.59
C ILE A 5 1.18 16.67 32.10
N LEU A 6 2.20 16.26 31.36
CA LEU A 6 3.57 16.70 31.60
C LEU A 6 4.11 17.39 30.35
N LEU A 7 4.04 18.71 30.41
CA LEU A 7 4.73 19.66 29.55
C LEU A 7 6.15 19.83 30.11
N ILE A 8 7.20 19.65 29.31
CA ILE A 8 8.55 20.10 29.67
C ILE A 8 9.01 21.08 28.60
N LEU A 9 8.92 22.36 28.96
CA LEU A 9 9.64 23.47 28.35
C LEU A 9 10.94 23.62 29.15
N MET A 10 12.11 23.62 28.49
CA MET A 10 13.34 24.12 29.09
C MET A 10 14.10 24.99 28.09
N VAL A 11 14.69 26.04 28.63
CA VAL A 11 15.01 27.32 28.03
C VAL A 11 16.48 27.64 28.34
N LEU A 12 17.17 28.19 27.33
CA LEU A 12 18.39 29.03 27.34
C LEU A 12 19.70 28.43 27.87
N LEU A 13 20.79 28.68 27.13
CA LEU A 13 21.92 29.47 27.63
C LEU A 13 22.72 30.08 26.46
N CYS A 14 23.00 31.38 26.58
CA CYS A 14 23.85 32.19 25.71
C CYS A 14 25.35 31.85 25.86
N GLY A 15 26.12 32.08 24.78
CA GLY A 15 27.58 32.20 24.83
C GLY A 15 28.10 33.06 23.67
N CYS A 16 28.47 34.31 23.97
CA CYS A 16 29.20 35.20 23.06
C CYS A 16 30.72 34.94 23.16
N GLY A 17 31.41 34.92 22.02
CA GLY A 17 32.87 35.02 21.90
C GLY A 17 33.28 35.27 20.44
N THR A 18 34.04 36.34 20.20
CA THR A 18 34.63 36.76 18.90
C THR A 18 36.10 37.16 19.16
N PRO A 19 36.97 37.40 18.15
CA PRO A 19 37.14 36.79 16.82
C PRO A 19 38.63 36.37 16.54
N GLU A 20 38.87 35.91 15.30
CA GLU A 20 40.12 36.05 14.52
C GLU A 20 41.23 34.97 14.64
N SER A 21 41.37 34.17 13.57
CA SER A 21 42.67 33.76 13.04
C SER A 21 42.54 33.49 11.54
N GLU A 22 43.43 34.15 10.80
CA GLU A 22 43.54 34.20 9.34
C GLU A 22 44.40 33.03 8.81
N LYS A 23 44.16 32.70 7.53
CA LYS A 23 45.03 31.97 6.57
C LYS A 23 44.89 30.45 6.41
N ALA A 24 44.15 30.12 5.35
CA ALA A 24 44.60 29.45 4.12
C ALA A 24 45.17 28.02 4.19
N VAL A 25 44.55 27.11 3.44
CA VAL A 25 45.05 26.54 2.16
C VAL A 25 44.24 25.27 1.83
N LEU A 26 43.67 25.28 0.61
CA LEU A 26 43.35 24.21 -0.35
C LEU A 26 42.97 22.77 0.08
N GLU A 27 41.93 22.32 -0.64
CA GLU A 27 41.67 20.94 -1.12
C GLU A 27 41.32 19.84 -0.11
N SER A 28 40.06 19.43 -0.11
CA SER A 28 39.70 18.11 -0.66
C SER A 28 38.19 17.97 -0.79
N SER A 29 37.76 17.59 -1.99
CA SER A 29 36.46 17.05 -2.36
C SER A 29 35.92 16.07 -1.32
N GLN A 30 34.73 16.34 -0.75
CA GLN A 30 33.78 15.36 -0.22
C GLN A 30 32.61 16.09 0.45
N SER A 31 31.52 16.34 -0.30
CA SER A 31 30.17 16.48 0.26
C SER A 31 29.16 16.61 -0.88
N GLU A 32 28.74 15.50 -1.48
CA GLU A 32 27.62 15.48 -2.44
C GLU A 32 26.73 14.22 -2.32
N LYS A 33 26.83 13.45 -1.23
CA LYS A 33 25.97 12.27 -0.99
C LYS A 33 24.94 12.43 0.13
N ALA A 34 24.97 13.51 0.89
CA ALA A 34 24.09 13.69 2.05
C ALA A 34 22.83 14.54 1.74
N ASP A 35 22.82 15.31 0.66
CA ASP A 35 21.72 16.26 0.36
C ASP A 35 20.62 15.67 -0.54
N THR A 36 20.93 14.67 -1.36
CA THR A 36 19.92 14.00 -2.21
C THR A 36 19.01 13.06 -1.44
N ALA A 37 19.49 12.46 -0.34
CA ALA A 37 18.69 11.56 0.49
C ALA A 37 17.54 12.30 1.22
N LYS A 38 17.77 13.54 1.68
CA LYS A 38 16.73 14.36 2.33
C LYS A 38 15.69 14.93 1.36
N LEU A 39 16.06 15.15 0.10
CA LEU A 39 15.12 15.64 -0.92
C LEU A 39 14.18 14.55 -1.45
N GLN A 40 14.59 13.27 -1.41
CA GLN A 40 13.74 12.15 -1.85
C GLN A 40 12.67 11.74 -0.82
N GLU A 41 12.87 12.03 0.47
CA GLU A 41 11.94 11.70 1.56
C GLU A 41 10.51 12.25 1.34
N GLU A 42 10.37 13.38 0.63
CA GLU A 42 9.08 14.05 0.42
C GLU A 42 8.45 13.76 -0.96
N GLU A 43 9.13 13.08 -1.89
CA GLU A 43 8.69 12.96 -3.29
C GLU A 43 8.19 11.56 -3.71
N THR A 44 8.41 10.52 -2.90
CA THR A 44 8.07 9.14 -3.28
C THR A 44 7.37 8.37 -2.18
N LEU A 45 6.45 7.49 -2.58
CA LEU A 45 5.72 6.60 -1.68
C LEU A 45 6.48 5.31 -1.33
N TRP A 46 7.73 5.15 -1.77
CA TRP A 46 8.42 3.86 -1.79
C TRP A 46 9.69 3.88 -0.95
N ALA A 47 9.58 3.51 0.33
CA ALA A 47 10.72 3.43 1.25
C ALA A 47 11.40 2.05 1.22
N VAL A 48 12.71 2.02 1.43
CA VAL A 48 13.51 0.80 1.63
C VAL A 48 13.96 0.78 3.08
N LEU A 49 13.66 -0.32 3.77
CA LEU A 49 13.92 -0.50 5.20
C LEU A 49 15.04 -1.52 5.44
N ASP A 50 15.89 -1.25 6.43
CA ASP A 50 16.80 -2.24 6.98
C ASP A 50 16.08 -3.24 7.91
N HIS A 51 16.85 -4.18 8.47
CA HIS A 51 16.31 -5.20 9.38
C HIS A 51 15.74 -4.65 10.69
N ASP A 52 16.15 -3.43 11.08
CA ASP A 52 15.69 -2.73 12.30
C ASP A 52 14.49 -1.81 12.00
N GLU A 53 13.90 -1.92 10.80
CA GLU A 53 12.80 -1.08 10.29
C GLU A 53 13.16 0.40 10.09
N ASN A 54 14.46 0.74 10.04
CA ASN A 54 14.88 2.10 9.72
C ASN A 54 14.89 2.29 8.20
N THR A 55 14.47 3.47 7.74
CA THR A 55 14.60 3.83 6.33
C THR A 55 16.06 4.04 5.96
N VAL A 56 16.55 3.27 4.99
CA VAL A 56 17.91 3.36 4.45
C VAL A 56 17.95 3.91 3.03
N GLY A 57 16.79 4.08 2.38
CA GLY A 57 16.68 4.72 1.09
C GLY A 57 15.24 4.76 0.58
N TYR A 58 15.10 5.26 -0.65
CA TYR A 58 13.82 5.37 -1.33
C TYR A 58 13.97 4.92 -2.78
N LEU A 59 12.90 4.35 -3.34
CA LEU A 59 12.81 4.04 -4.75
C LEU A 59 12.09 5.17 -5.49
N ALA A 60 12.56 5.51 -6.68
CA ALA A 60 11.86 6.44 -7.56
C ALA A 60 10.61 5.79 -8.17
N GLU A 61 9.67 6.62 -8.62
CA GLU A 61 8.42 6.16 -9.24
C GLU A 61 8.62 5.36 -10.54
N ASP A 62 9.76 5.58 -11.23
CA ASP A 62 10.16 4.86 -12.44
C ASP A 62 11.12 3.68 -12.18
N ASP A 63 11.39 3.35 -10.91
CA ASP A 63 12.16 2.15 -10.57
C ASP A 63 11.45 0.90 -11.10
N LYS A 64 12.22 -0.06 -11.63
CA LYS A 64 11.69 -1.28 -12.23
C LYS A 64 10.79 -2.07 -11.26
N ASN A 65 11.12 -2.15 -9.98
CA ASN A 65 10.32 -2.86 -8.99
C ASN A 65 8.99 -2.14 -8.74
N VAL A 66 9.05 -0.81 -8.59
CA VAL A 66 7.86 0.03 -8.40
C VAL A 66 6.90 -0.13 -9.59
N VAL A 67 7.41 -0.06 -10.82
CA VAL A 67 6.60 -0.26 -12.04
C VAL A 67 5.94 -1.64 -12.07
N GLN A 68 6.70 -2.71 -11.81
CA GLN A 68 6.16 -4.08 -11.78
C GLN A 68 5.08 -4.27 -10.72
N ILE A 69 5.27 -3.67 -9.55
CA ILE A 69 4.31 -3.77 -8.44
C ILE A 69 3.05 -2.98 -8.73
N LYS A 70 3.18 -1.76 -9.28
CA LYS A 70 2.01 -1.00 -9.74
C LYS A 70 1.19 -1.80 -10.73
N GLU A 71 1.83 -2.40 -11.72
CA GLU A 71 1.16 -3.27 -12.69
C GLU A 71 0.49 -4.49 -12.03
N LEU A 72 1.18 -5.16 -11.11
CA LEU A 72 0.65 -6.31 -10.36
C LEU A 72 -0.62 -5.94 -9.57
N ILE A 73 -0.58 -4.85 -8.80
CA ILE A 73 -1.69 -4.40 -7.96
C ILE A 73 -2.84 -3.85 -8.80
N GLU A 74 -2.55 -3.11 -9.88
CA GLU A 74 -3.57 -2.66 -10.83
C GLU A 74 -4.28 -3.85 -11.48
N ASN A 75 -3.55 -4.87 -11.92
CA ASN A 75 -4.12 -6.09 -12.48
C ASN A 75 -4.99 -6.84 -11.46
N HIS A 76 -4.51 -6.99 -10.23
CA HIS A 76 -5.31 -7.59 -9.16
C HIS A 76 -6.61 -6.81 -8.94
N CYS A 77 -6.53 -5.49 -8.75
CA CYS A 77 -7.72 -4.65 -8.54
C CYS A 77 -8.65 -4.69 -9.76
N ASN A 78 -8.13 -4.73 -10.99
CA ASN A 78 -8.96 -4.89 -12.18
C ASN A 78 -9.75 -6.21 -12.18
N TYR A 79 -9.17 -7.30 -11.67
CA TYR A 79 -9.85 -8.58 -11.55
C TYR A 79 -10.86 -8.63 -10.42
N VAL A 80 -10.57 -8.03 -9.26
CA VAL A 80 -11.45 -8.11 -8.08
C VAL A 80 -12.53 -7.03 -8.03
N ASP A 81 -12.23 -5.81 -8.49
CA ASP A 81 -13.09 -4.64 -8.37
C ASP A 81 -13.98 -4.40 -9.59
N ASN A 82 -13.87 -5.23 -10.63
CA ASN A 82 -14.80 -5.28 -11.76
C ASN A 82 -15.57 -6.60 -11.85
N ARG A 83 -15.61 -7.36 -10.75
CA ARG A 83 -16.34 -8.63 -10.72
C ARG A 83 -17.83 -8.39 -10.88
N SER A 84 -18.49 -9.35 -11.52
CA SER A 84 -19.93 -9.45 -11.52
C SER A 84 -20.36 -10.91 -11.48
N ALA A 85 -21.64 -11.18 -11.20
CA ALA A 85 -22.21 -12.51 -11.27
C ALA A 85 -21.89 -13.26 -12.59
N ASP A 86 -21.76 -12.53 -13.70
CA ASP A 86 -21.50 -13.07 -15.04
C ASP A 86 -19.99 -13.13 -15.38
N ASN A 87 -19.15 -12.41 -14.66
CA ASN A 87 -17.71 -12.32 -14.95
C ASN A 87 -16.89 -12.39 -13.65
N LEU A 88 -16.30 -13.57 -13.41
CA LEU A 88 -15.46 -13.86 -12.25
C LEU A 88 -14.09 -14.37 -12.73
N PRO A 89 -13.10 -13.49 -12.96
CA PRO A 89 -11.79 -13.86 -13.50
C PRO A 89 -10.86 -14.51 -12.44
N ILE A 90 -11.39 -15.42 -11.62
CA ILE A 90 -10.69 -16.01 -10.46
C ILE A 90 -9.39 -16.69 -10.89
N GLU A 91 -9.39 -17.44 -11.99
CA GLU A 91 -8.16 -18.09 -12.48
C GLU A 91 -7.04 -17.09 -12.80
N LYS A 92 -7.39 -15.95 -13.42
CA LYS A 92 -6.42 -14.89 -13.76
C LYS A 92 -5.89 -14.19 -12.51
N GLU A 93 -6.73 -14.04 -11.50
CA GLU A 93 -6.33 -13.51 -10.20
C GLU A 93 -5.37 -14.46 -9.48
N MET A 94 -5.66 -15.77 -9.44
CA MET A 94 -4.80 -16.76 -8.79
C MET A 94 -3.39 -16.81 -9.39
N GLN A 95 -3.23 -16.45 -10.67
CA GLN A 95 -1.92 -16.34 -11.33
C GLN A 95 -1.05 -15.21 -10.76
N LEU A 96 -1.63 -14.24 -10.04
CA LEU A 96 -0.89 -13.13 -9.41
C LEU A 96 -0.28 -13.52 -8.06
N TYR A 97 -0.70 -14.66 -7.50
CA TYR A 97 -0.34 -15.10 -6.16
C TYR A 97 0.90 -15.98 -6.16
N THR A 98 1.58 -16.08 -5.02
CA THR A 98 2.57 -17.16 -4.78
C THR A 98 1.86 -18.52 -4.77
N GLU A 99 2.62 -19.60 -4.92
CA GLU A 99 2.03 -20.95 -4.88
C GLU A 99 1.44 -21.24 -3.50
N GLU A 100 2.19 -20.89 -2.45
CA GLU A 100 1.78 -21.08 -1.06
C GLU A 100 0.46 -20.36 -0.76
N PHE A 101 0.30 -19.13 -1.25
CA PHE A 101 -0.93 -18.37 -1.03
C PHE A 101 -2.10 -18.92 -1.85
N ARG A 102 -1.87 -19.38 -3.08
CA ARG A 102 -2.89 -20.09 -3.87
C ARG A 102 -3.40 -21.32 -3.13
N THR A 103 -2.48 -22.18 -2.66
CA THR A 103 -2.84 -23.41 -1.94
C THR A 103 -3.69 -23.09 -0.71
N LEU A 104 -3.30 -22.08 0.07
CA LEU A 104 -4.07 -21.65 1.23
C LEU A 104 -5.51 -21.22 0.86
N LEU A 105 -5.67 -20.44 -0.21
CA LEU A 105 -6.98 -20.00 -0.69
C LEU A 105 -7.83 -21.17 -1.20
N GLU A 106 -7.22 -22.11 -1.93
CA GLU A 106 -7.88 -23.32 -2.41
C GLU A 106 -8.38 -24.18 -1.24
N GLU A 107 -7.54 -24.44 -0.24
CA GLU A 107 -7.90 -25.18 0.97
C GLU A 107 -9.03 -24.51 1.77
N SER A 108 -9.15 -23.17 1.69
CA SER A 108 -10.23 -22.42 2.32
C SER A 108 -11.55 -22.37 1.52
N GLY A 109 -11.60 -22.96 0.32
CA GLY A 109 -12.77 -22.90 -0.56
C GLY A 109 -13.01 -21.51 -1.16
N TYR A 110 -11.95 -20.72 -1.38
CA TYR A 110 -12.05 -19.32 -1.82
C TYR A 110 -12.86 -19.17 -3.12
N THR A 111 -12.59 -20.01 -4.12
CA THR A 111 -13.26 -19.96 -5.42
C THR A 111 -14.77 -20.12 -5.29
N GLU A 112 -15.21 -21.12 -4.51
CA GLU A 112 -16.63 -21.39 -4.29
C GLU A 112 -17.28 -20.24 -3.51
N SER A 113 -16.62 -19.76 -2.46
CA SER A 113 -17.10 -18.62 -1.68
C SER A 113 -17.30 -17.35 -2.52
N VAL A 114 -16.35 -17.01 -3.40
CA VAL A 114 -16.48 -15.87 -4.32
C VAL A 114 -17.63 -16.11 -5.31
N GLN A 115 -17.74 -17.31 -5.88
CA GLN A 115 -18.80 -17.63 -6.82
C GLN A 115 -20.18 -17.53 -6.18
N ASP A 116 -20.36 -18.11 -5.00
CA ASP A 116 -21.62 -18.09 -4.26
C ASP A 116 -21.99 -16.66 -3.86
N MET A 117 -21.01 -15.87 -3.39
CA MET A 117 -21.25 -14.47 -3.04
C MET A 117 -21.73 -13.65 -4.23
N TYR A 118 -21.05 -13.73 -5.38
CA TYR A 118 -21.41 -12.90 -6.55
C TYR A 118 -22.65 -13.42 -7.28
N LYS A 119 -22.75 -14.73 -7.54
CA LYS A 119 -23.86 -15.31 -8.28
C LYS A 119 -25.12 -15.39 -7.42
N GLY A 120 -25.00 -15.80 -6.16
CA GLY A 120 -26.13 -15.91 -5.24
C GLY A 120 -26.81 -14.57 -4.98
N ASN A 121 -26.03 -13.48 -4.93
CA ASN A 121 -26.53 -12.14 -4.61
C ASN A 121 -26.55 -11.18 -5.81
N GLN A 122 -26.33 -11.69 -7.03
CA GLN A 122 -26.34 -10.89 -8.27
C GLN A 122 -25.46 -9.63 -8.21
N LEU A 123 -24.31 -9.73 -7.52
CA LEU A 123 -23.44 -8.59 -7.27
C LEU A 123 -22.72 -8.17 -8.55
N ALA A 124 -22.51 -6.87 -8.70
CA ALA A 124 -21.61 -6.31 -9.70
C ALA A 124 -20.90 -5.07 -9.17
N LEU A 125 -19.59 -5.03 -9.36
CA LEU A 125 -18.72 -3.93 -9.00
C LEU A 125 -18.15 -3.26 -10.25
N GLU A 126 -17.81 -1.98 -10.12
CA GLU A 126 -17.05 -1.23 -11.11
C GLU A 126 -15.89 -0.52 -10.41
N LYS A 127 -14.66 -0.80 -10.83
CA LYS A 127 -13.46 -0.17 -10.30
C LYS A 127 -13.50 1.33 -10.61
N LYS A 128 -13.15 2.15 -9.61
CA LYS A 128 -13.05 3.61 -9.77
C LYS A 128 -11.61 4.07 -9.71
N GLN A 129 -10.95 3.94 -8.56
CA GLN A 129 -9.58 4.42 -8.39
C GLN A 129 -8.79 3.59 -7.37
N ILE A 130 -7.47 3.68 -7.46
CA ILE A 130 -6.54 3.19 -6.45
C ILE A 130 -5.80 4.41 -5.92
N LEU A 131 -5.90 4.65 -4.62
CA LEU A 131 -5.11 5.68 -3.95
C LEU A 131 -3.92 5.00 -3.30
N TRP A 132 -2.72 5.37 -3.74
CA TRP A 132 -1.48 4.81 -3.24
C TRP A 132 -1.11 5.45 -1.89
N CYS A 133 -0.82 4.61 -0.89
CA CYS A 133 -0.32 5.04 0.41
C CYS A 133 1.21 4.83 0.47
N PRO A 134 1.89 5.28 1.54
CA PRO A 134 3.29 4.92 1.77
C PRO A 134 3.49 3.41 1.85
N ASN A 135 4.51 2.93 1.13
CA ASN A 135 4.84 1.53 0.91
C ASN A 135 6.28 1.27 1.31
N THR A 136 6.58 0.02 1.64
CA THR A 136 7.91 -0.36 2.12
C THR A 136 8.44 -1.62 1.43
N PHE A 137 9.77 -1.66 1.30
CA PHE A 137 10.54 -2.81 0.86
C PHE A 137 11.57 -3.19 1.91
N ASP A 138 11.99 -4.45 1.90
CA ASP A 138 13.22 -4.84 2.56
C ASP A 138 14.46 -4.37 1.77
N GLU A 139 15.60 -4.27 2.45
CA GLU A 139 16.88 -3.83 1.87
C GLU A 139 17.31 -4.65 0.64
N GLU A 140 16.98 -5.93 0.62
CA GLU A 140 17.33 -6.84 -0.48
C GLU A 140 16.35 -6.80 -1.67
N LEU A 141 15.25 -6.04 -1.55
CA LEU A 141 14.17 -5.95 -2.54
C LEU A 141 13.60 -7.32 -2.92
N LYS A 142 13.43 -8.19 -1.91
CA LYS A 142 12.81 -9.51 -2.01
C LYS A 142 11.38 -9.52 -1.49
N TYR A 143 11.07 -8.64 -0.54
CA TYR A 143 9.77 -8.53 0.11
C TYR A 143 9.26 -7.10 0.05
N GLY A 144 7.94 -6.95 -0.05
CA GLY A 144 7.30 -5.64 -0.08
C GLY A 144 6.00 -5.64 0.70
N LYS A 145 5.68 -4.51 1.33
CA LYS A 145 4.39 -4.24 1.95
C LYS A 145 3.77 -3.03 1.28
N ILE A 146 2.69 -3.27 0.55
CA ILE A 146 2.04 -2.26 -0.28
C ILE A 146 0.66 -1.97 0.28
N THR A 147 0.40 -0.71 0.59
CA THR A 147 -0.89 -0.25 1.11
C THR A 147 -1.57 0.64 0.06
N VAL A 148 -2.82 0.33 -0.24
CA VAL A 148 -3.66 1.16 -1.11
C VAL A 148 -5.05 1.28 -0.53
N ASP A 149 -5.72 2.38 -0.84
CA ASP A 149 -7.17 2.49 -0.69
C ASP A 149 -7.81 2.23 -2.06
N ALA A 150 -8.47 1.08 -2.20
CA ALA A 150 -9.17 0.69 -3.42
C ALA A 150 -10.59 1.23 -3.39
N GLN A 151 -11.00 1.91 -4.45
CA GLN A 151 -12.35 2.45 -4.60
C GLN A 151 -13.12 1.75 -5.71
N PHE A 152 -14.34 1.34 -5.39
CA PHE A 152 -15.23 0.69 -6.35
C PHE A 152 -16.68 1.09 -6.11
N LEU A 153 -17.47 1.05 -7.18
CA LEU A 153 -18.89 1.33 -7.17
C LEU A 153 -19.67 0.01 -7.14
N LEU A 154 -20.63 -0.10 -6.23
CA LEU A 154 -21.59 -1.19 -6.25
C LEU A 154 -22.71 -0.87 -7.25
N THR A 155 -22.75 -1.58 -8.38
CA THR A 155 -23.69 -1.31 -9.48
C THR A 155 -24.88 -2.25 -9.51
N LYS A 156 -24.76 -3.45 -8.91
CA LYS A 156 -25.85 -4.41 -8.73
C LYS A 156 -25.69 -5.19 -7.44
N GLY A 157 -26.81 -5.65 -6.90
CA GLY A 157 -26.91 -6.56 -5.77
C GLY A 157 -28.37 -6.85 -5.42
N ASP A 158 -28.62 -8.04 -4.87
CA ASP A 158 -29.93 -8.43 -4.34
C ASP A 158 -30.32 -7.54 -3.15
N GLU A 159 -31.59 -7.12 -3.08
CA GLU A 159 -32.07 -6.20 -2.03
C GLU A 159 -31.89 -6.76 -0.62
N GLY A 160 -32.11 -8.08 -0.43
CA GLY A 160 -31.95 -8.74 0.85
C GLY A 160 -30.50 -8.71 1.32
N TYR A 161 -29.57 -9.02 0.42
CA TYR A 161 -28.14 -8.95 0.68
C TYR A 161 -27.68 -7.53 1.01
N LEU A 162 -28.06 -6.56 0.18
CA LEU A 162 -27.69 -5.15 0.39
C LEU A 162 -28.19 -4.64 1.75
N LYS A 163 -29.44 -4.95 2.10
CA LYS A 163 -30.02 -4.56 3.39
C LYS A 163 -29.32 -5.25 4.58
N GLN A 164 -28.99 -6.53 4.46
CA GLN A 164 -28.29 -7.28 5.51
C GLN A 164 -26.91 -6.69 5.80
N HIS A 165 -26.23 -6.18 4.76
CA HIS A 165 -24.86 -5.66 4.85
C HIS A 165 -24.80 -4.12 4.89
N GLU A 166 -25.94 -3.44 5.05
CA GLU A 166 -26.02 -1.96 5.08
C GLU A 166 -25.37 -1.29 3.86
N MET A 167 -25.48 -1.94 2.70
CA MET A 167 -24.94 -1.48 1.43
C MET A 167 -26.01 -0.81 0.57
N SER A 168 -25.59 0.06 -0.34
CA SER A 168 -26.44 0.78 -1.27
C SER A 168 -25.83 0.72 -2.67
N LEU A 169 -26.70 0.60 -3.67
CA LEU A 169 -26.31 0.77 -5.06
C LEU A 169 -25.88 2.21 -5.32
N ASP A 170 -25.07 2.40 -6.35
CA ASP A 170 -24.56 3.70 -6.81
C ASP A 170 -23.70 4.43 -5.75
N THR A 171 -23.29 3.73 -4.69
CA THR A 171 -22.37 4.21 -3.67
C THR A 171 -20.94 3.73 -3.98
N ILE A 172 -19.99 4.66 -3.88
CA ILE A 172 -18.56 4.34 -3.92
C ILE A 172 -18.14 3.87 -2.53
N TYR A 173 -17.56 2.68 -2.47
CA TYR A 173 -16.94 2.12 -1.28
C TYR A 173 -15.43 2.23 -1.37
N ILE A 174 -14.80 2.37 -0.22
CA ILE A 174 -13.35 2.32 -0.04
C ILE A 174 -13.02 1.07 0.78
N GLU A 175 -12.03 0.33 0.33
CA GLU A 175 -11.42 -0.76 1.07
C GLU A 175 -9.90 -0.52 1.13
N GLN A 176 -9.36 -0.35 2.33
CA GLN A 176 -7.91 -0.35 2.50
C GLN A 176 -7.39 -1.78 2.37
N ARG A 177 -6.37 -1.95 1.54
CA ARG A 177 -5.73 -3.23 1.27
C ARG A 177 -4.24 -3.13 1.56
N VAL A 178 -3.75 -4.06 2.36
CA VAL A 178 -2.32 -4.26 2.60
C VAL A 178 -1.90 -5.55 1.92
N TYR A 179 -1.14 -5.41 0.84
CA TYR A 179 -0.54 -6.50 0.11
C TYR A 179 0.84 -6.81 0.66
N TYR A 180 1.10 -8.08 0.93
CA TYR A 180 2.43 -8.59 1.17
C TYR A 180 2.91 -9.26 -0.11
N LEU A 181 4.08 -8.86 -0.56
CA LEU A 181 4.65 -9.28 -1.83
C LEU A 181 5.96 -10.02 -1.61
N GLU A 182 6.21 -10.98 -2.47
CA GLU A 182 7.47 -11.72 -2.56
C GLU A 182 7.98 -11.73 -4.00
N LYS A 183 9.30 -11.64 -4.16
CA LYS A 183 9.96 -11.72 -5.45
C LYS A 183 10.48 -13.13 -5.70
N THR A 184 9.82 -13.84 -6.62
CA THR A 184 10.16 -15.21 -7.02
C THR A 184 10.62 -15.21 -8.48
N ASP A 185 11.79 -15.78 -8.75
CA ASP A 185 12.39 -15.84 -10.10
C ASP A 185 12.43 -14.48 -10.82
N GLY A 186 12.68 -13.41 -10.05
CA GLY A 186 12.75 -12.04 -10.56
C GLY A 186 11.40 -11.36 -10.84
N ASN A 187 10.28 -11.99 -10.49
CA ASN A 187 8.93 -11.45 -10.64
C ASN A 187 8.26 -11.29 -9.27
N TRP A 188 7.54 -10.19 -9.09
CA TRP A 188 6.75 -9.97 -7.88
C TRP A 188 5.44 -10.76 -7.93
N LYS A 189 5.08 -11.36 -6.80
CA LYS A 189 3.83 -12.09 -6.55
C LYS A 189 3.24 -11.66 -5.21
N ILE A 190 1.92 -11.76 -5.09
CA ILE A 190 1.23 -11.49 -3.82
C ILE A 190 1.27 -12.76 -2.97
N SER A 191 1.87 -12.67 -1.78
CA SER A 191 1.94 -13.76 -0.81
C SER A 191 0.87 -13.69 0.27
N ASN A 192 0.28 -12.51 0.48
CA ASN A 192 -0.88 -12.33 1.35
C ASN A 192 -1.59 -10.98 1.07
N ILE A 193 -2.87 -10.88 1.45
CA ILE A 193 -3.65 -9.63 1.40
C ILE A 193 -4.46 -9.51 2.68
N ASN A 194 -4.27 -8.41 3.40
CA ASN A 194 -5.16 -8.00 4.48
C ASN A 194 -6.09 -6.90 3.97
N LYS A 195 -7.37 -7.00 4.29
CA LYS A 195 -8.41 -6.03 3.89
C LYS A 195 -9.05 -5.43 5.13
N SER A 196 -9.28 -4.11 5.14
CA SER A 196 -10.06 -3.44 6.16
C SER A 196 -11.56 -3.73 5.98
N ALA A 197 -12.37 -3.26 6.94
CA ALA A 197 -13.81 -3.12 6.68
C ALA A 197 -14.04 -2.12 5.52
N LEU A 198 -15.21 -2.26 4.87
CA LEU A 198 -15.65 -1.33 3.83
C LEU A 198 -16.15 -0.04 4.48
N ASP A 199 -15.68 1.09 3.96
CA ASP A 199 -16.17 2.41 4.31
C ASP A 199 -16.86 3.06 3.10
N GLN A 200 -17.90 3.86 3.34
CA GLN A 200 -18.53 4.65 2.29
C GLN A 200 -17.67 5.89 1.98
N TYR A 201 -17.39 6.13 0.71
CA TYR A 201 -16.72 7.35 0.29
C TYR A 201 -17.67 8.54 0.41
N ASN A 202 -17.37 9.44 1.34
CA ASN A 202 -18.07 10.72 1.48
C ASN A 202 -17.14 11.82 0.96
N PRO A 203 -17.30 12.31 -0.30
CA PRO A 203 -16.55 13.47 -0.75
C PRO A 203 -16.90 14.66 0.15
N THR A 204 -15.90 15.21 0.81
CA THR A 204 -16.02 16.45 1.61
C THR A 204 -15.85 17.67 0.73
#